data_AF-A0A174JZ18-F1
#
_entry.id   AF-A0A174JZ18-F1
#
_cell.length_a   1.000
_cell.length_b   1.000
_cell.length_c   1.000
_cell.angle_alpha   90.00
_cell.angle_beta   90.00
_cell.angle_gamma   90.00
#
_symmetry.space_group_name_H-M   'P 1'
#
loop_
_entity.id
_entity.type
_entity.pdbx_description
1 polymer ?
#
loop_
_entity_poly.entity_id
_entity_poly.type
_entity_poly.pdbx_seq_one_letter_code
_entity_poly.pdbx_strand_id
1 'polypeptide(L)'
;MYKLKSEYCGQKKNKGFTLVEMVITVAIFAILLGMITPSLNSVLGFRVQRATNSIASALDKTRREAMSRLVGEMKLEYRSDGYYITYYLDRGKEGAESSRIRNDDSEKIAPAGTRISYTDSTGQTYNLWEGDRNSIILTYNRATGGFLPIQSNEWEQNQILAVLGCGEDIPLERDESLPYCQTITVRGGMRTRVITLNKDTGKYTVRAQ
;
A
#
# COMPACT_ATOMS: atom_id res chain seq x y z
N MET A 1 58.36 -14.23 -70.77
CA MET A 1 58.04 -14.94 -69.51
C MET A 1 57.15 -14.01 -68.69
N TYR A 2 55.83 -14.14 -68.78
CA TYR A 2 54.88 -13.27 -68.09
C TYR A 2 54.07 -14.09 -67.08
N LYS A 3 54.17 -13.73 -65.79
CA LYS A 3 53.38 -14.30 -64.69
C LYS A 3 51.94 -13.80 -64.79
N LEU A 4 50.98 -14.71 -64.97
CA LEU A 4 49.56 -14.41 -64.82
C LEU A 4 49.18 -14.38 -63.33
N LYS A 5 48.58 -13.27 -62.94
CA LYS A 5 48.04 -12.93 -61.62
C LYS A 5 46.77 -13.75 -61.41
N SER A 6 46.77 -14.65 -60.43
CA SER A 6 45.56 -15.39 -60.02
C SER A 6 44.69 -14.49 -59.15
N GLU A 7 43.64 -13.95 -59.75
CA GLU A 7 42.57 -13.26 -59.02
C GLU A 7 41.64 -14.30 -58.40
N TYR A 8 41.82 -14.60 -57.12
CA TYR A 8 40.81 -15.29 -56.32
C TYR A 8 39.63 -14.34 -56.09
N CYS A 9 38.64 -14.36 -56.97
CA CYS A 9 37.34 -13.76 -56.74
C CYS A 9 36.59 -14.60 -55.69
N GLY A 10 36.77 -14.27 -54.42
CA GLY A 10 35.97 -14.80 -53.32
C GLY A 10 34.52 -14.33 -53.45
N GLN A 11 33.69 -15.12 -54.12
CA GLN A 11 32.25 -14.90 -54.14
C GLN A 11 31.70 -14.99 -52.71
N LYS A 12 31.23 -13.86 -52.15
CA LYS A 12 30.38 -13.89 -50.95
C LYS A 12 29.09 -14.62 -51.30
N LYS A 13 29.00 -15.89 -50.89
CA LYS A 13 27.74 -16.64 -50.94
C LYS A 13 26.76 -15.98 -49.99
N ASN A 14 25.76 -15.29 -50.52
CA ASN A 14 24.57 -14.91 -49.76
C ASN A 14 23.85 -16.20 -49.40
N LYS A 15 24.11 -16.73 -48.20
CA LYS A 15 23.34 -17.84 -47.63
C LYS A 15 21.96 -17.27 -47.28
N GLY A 16 20.98 -17.49 -48.14
CA GLY A 16 19.58 -17.23 -47.81
C GLY A 16 19.07 -18.24 -46.79
N PHE A 17 18.12 -17.84 -45.96
CA PHE A 17 17.40 -18.76 -45.07
C PHE A 17 16.50 -19.67 -45.89
N THR A 18 16.46 -20.95 -45.52
CA THR A 18 15.51 -21.88 -46.11
C THR A 18 14.09 -21.56 -45.64
N LEU A 19 13.09 -21.94 -46.43
CA LEU A 19 11.68 -21.76 -46.04
C LEU A 19 11.39 -22.49 -44.72
N VAL A 20 12.00 -23.67 -44.52
CA VAL A 20 11.87 -24.46 -43.30
C VAL A 20 12.44 -23.73 -42.08
N GLU A 21 13.61 -23.09 -42.18
CA GLU A 21 14.18 -22.29 -41.09
C GLU A 21 13.26 -21.12 -40.71
N MET A 22 12.65 -20.45 -41.69
CA MET A 22 11.70 -19.37 -41.43
C MET A 22 10.44 -19.87 -40.71
N VAL A 23 9.90 -21.02 -41.09
CA VAL A 23 8.73 -21.60 -40.40
C VAL A 23 9.06 -22.00 -38.96
N ILE A 24 10.21 -22.63 -38.73
CA ILE A 24 10.64 -23.06 -37.38
C ILE A 24 10.87 -21.86 -36.47
N THR A 25 11.54 -20.82 -36.97
CA THR A 25 11.82 -19.60 -36.19
C THR A 25 10.53 -18.86 -35.81
N VAL A 26 9.58 -18.68 -36.73
CA VAL A 26 8.28 -18.08 -36.44
C VAL A 26 7.48 -18.92 -35.45
N ALA A 27 7.51 -20.24 -35.56
CA ALA A 27 6.83 -21.15 -34.64
C ALA A 27 7.38 -21.02 -33.20
N ILE A 28 8.71 -21.01 -33.03
CA ILE A 28 9.34 -20.82 -31.72
C ILE A 28 8.99 -19.43 -31.16
N PHE A 29 9.02 -18.38 -31.99
CA PHE A 29 8.67 -17.02 -31.57
C PHE A 29 7.21 -16.92 -31.11
N ALA A 30 6.29 -17.58 -31.82
CA ALA A 30 4.87 -17.63 -31.45
C ALA A 30 4.65 -18.34 -30.09
N ILE A 31 5.34 -19.46 -29.85
CA ILE A 31 5.28 -20.18 -28.57
C ILE A 31 5.82 -19.30 -27.43
N LEU A 32 6.98 -18.64 -27.65
CA LEU A 32 7.60 -17.76 -26.66
C LEU A 32 6.69 -16.56 -26.32
N LEU A 33 6.10 -15.91 -27.33
CA LEU A 33 5.14 -14.81 -27.11
C LEU A 33 3.88 -15.28 -26.38
N GLY A 34 3.41 -16.50 -26.65
CA GLY A 34 2.28 -17.11 -25.94
C GLY A 34 2.52 -17.31 -24.44
N MET A 35 3.77 -17.57 -24.03
CA MET A 35 4.14 -17.82 -22.63
C MET A 35 4.44 -16.57 -21.80
N ILE A 36 4.58 -15.39 -22.41
CA ILE A 36 4.95 -14.15 -21.69
C ILE A 36 3.76 -13.55 -20.92
N THR A 37 2.52 -13.84 -21.32
CA THR A 37 1.32 -13.17 -20.79
C THR A 37 0.90 -13.51 -19.34
N PRO A 38 1.09 -14.72 -18.77
CA PRO A 38 0.59 -15.01 -17.42
C PRO A 38 1.54 -14.60 -16.26
N SER A 39 2.82 -14.29 -16.50
CA SER A 39 3.80 -14.08 -15.41
C SER A 39 3.68 -12.71 -14.71
N LEU A 40 3.19 -11.68 -15.40
CA LEU A 40 3.05 -10.32 -14.84
C LEU A 40 1.89 -10.20 -13.82
N ASN A 41 0.88 -11.06 -13.92
CA ASN A 41 -0.23 -11.10 -12.97
C ASN A 41 0.19 -11.52 -11.55
N SER A 42 1.27 -12.30 -11.44
CA SER A 42 1.79 -12.80 -10.17
C SER A 42 2.36 -11.66 -9.30
N VAL A 43 3.12 -10.75 -9.90
CA VAL A 43 3.77 -9.62 -9.20
C VAL A 43 2.74 -8.65 -8.62
N LEU A 44 1.66 -8.37 -9.35
CA LEU A 44 0.57 -7.50 -8.86
C LEU A 44 -0.18 -8.13 -7.69
N GLY A 45 -0.41 -9.45 -7.72
CA GLY A 45 -1.00 -10.18 -6.61
C GLY A 45 -0.16 -10.17 -5.33
N PHE A 46 1.16 -10.30 -5.45
CA PHE A 46 2.07 -10.19 -4.30
C PHE A 46 2.05 -8.79 -3.66
N ARG A 47 1.92 -7.73 -4.49
CA ARG A 47 1.78 -6.35 -3.98
C ARG A 47 0.51 -6.17 -3.17
N VAL A 48 -0.62 -6.67 -3.69
CA VAL A 48 -1.91 -6.64 -2.98
C VAL A 48 -1.81 -7.39 -1.65
N GLN A 49 -1.21 -8.58 -1.64
CA GLN A 49 -1.04 -9.35 -0.41
C GLN A 49 -0.16 -8.62 0.61
N ARG A 50 0.98 -8.10 0.17
CA ARG A 50 1.93 -7.39 1.03
C ARG A 50 1.27 -6.16 1.64
N ALA A 51 0.61 -5.34 0.82
CA ALA A 51 -0.08 -4.14 1.26
C ALA A 51 -1.19 -4.48 2.28
N THR A 52 -1.98 -5.52 2.01
CA THR A 52 -3.03 -6.01 2.92
C THR A 52 -2.43 -6.43 4.26
N ASN A 53 -1.33 -7.20 4.24
CA ASN A 53 -0.65 -7.65 5.46
C ASN A 53 -0.02 -6.49 6.23
N SER A 54 0.54 -5.50 5.55
CA SER A 54 1.10 -4.30 6.20
C SER A 54 -0.01 -3.46 6.86
N ILE A 55 -1.17 -3.28 6.21
CA ILE A 55 -2.33 -2.59 6.80
C ILE A 55 -2.86 -3.36 8.01
N ALA A 56 -3.00 -4.68 7.89
CA ALA A 56 -3.42 -5.56 8.98
C ALA A 56 -2.47 -5.46 10.19
N SER A 57 -1.16 -5.55 9.95
CA SER A 57 -0.12 -5.38 10.97
C SER A 57 -0.17 -3.99 11.62
N ALA A 58 -0.41 -2.94 10.82
CA ALA A 58 -0.56 -1.58 11.32
C ALA A 58 -1.77 -1.45 12.24
N LEU A 59 -2.92 -2.00 11.87
CA LEU A 59 -4.11 -2.03 12.71
C LEU A 59 -3.82 -2.73 14.05
N ASP A 60 -3.18 -3.90 14.03
CA ASP A 60 -2.81 -4.63 15.25
C ASP A 60 -1.80 -3.89 16.12
N LYS A 61 -0.82 -3.21 15.50
CA LYS A 61 0.17 -2.40 16.20
C LYS A 61 -0.48 -1.18 16.85
N THR A 62 -1.26 -0.42 16.09
CA THR A 62 -1.93 0.79 16.58
C THR A 62 -2.91 0.45 17.70
N ARG A 63 -3.66 -0.64 17.58
CA ARG A 63 -4.53 -1.12 18.67
C ARG A 63 -3.75 -1.39 19.95
N ARG A 64 -2.69 -2.20 19.88
CA ARG A 64 -1.88 -2.56 21.06
C ARG A 64 -1.27 -1.33 21.71
N GLU A 65 -0.80 -0.39 20.91
CA GLU A 65 -0.20 0.85 21.41
C GLU A 65 -1.29 1.75 22.02
N ALA A 66 -2.44 1.96 21.36
CA ALA A 66 -3.55 2.76 21.90
C ALA A 66 -4.12 2.22 23.22
N MET A 67 -4.05 0.90 23.45
CA MET A 67 -4.48 0.30 24.73
C MET A 67 -3.46 0.47 25.86
N SER A 68 -2.19 0.71 25.54
CA SER A 68 -1.10 0.85 26.51
C SER A 68 -0.60 2.29 26.66
N ARG A 69 -1.06 3.20 25.80
CA ARG A 69 -0.56 4.57 25.68
C ARG A 69 -1.68 5.60 25.65
N LEU A 70 -1.28 6.85 25.69
CA LEU A 70 -2.18 7.99 25.57
C LEU A 70 -2.67 8.20 24.14
N VAL A 71 -1.77 8.09 23.15
CA VAL A 71 -2.13 8.20 21.72
C VAL A 71 -1.64 6.98 20.95
N GLY A 72 -2.53 6.41 20.12
CA GLY A 72 -2.21 5.42 19.11
C GLY A 72 -2.99 5.70 17.84
N GLU A 73 -2.33 6.33 16.87
CA GLU A 73 -2.90 6.69 15.57
C GLU A 73 -2.13 6.00 14.44
N MET A 74 -2.86 5.48 13.45
CA MET A 74 -2.30 5.17 12.14
C MET A 74 -2.91 6.05 11.07
N LYS A 75 -2.06 6.62 10.23
CA LYS A 75 -2.44 7.27 8.98
C LYS A 75 -2.04 6.37 7.82
N LEU A 76 -2.99 6.03 6.97
CA LEU A 76 -2.74 5.42 5.66
C LEU A 76 -2.90 6.49 4.60
N GLU A 77 -1.83 6.79 3.88
CA GLU A 77 -1.76 7.92 2.95
C GLU A 77 -1.27 7.48 1.57
N TYR A 78 -1.88 8.04 0.54
CA TYR A 78 -1.38 7.99 -0.83
C TYR A 78 -0.49 9.21 -1.13
N ARG A 79 0.70 8.93 -1.63
CA ARG A 79 1.68 9.88 -2.15
C ARG A 79 1.96 9.57 -3.62
N SER A 80 2.65 10.47 -4.31
CA SER A 80 2.94 10.35 -5.76
C SER A 80 3.62 9.02 -6.16
N ASP A 81 4.38 8.41 -5.25
CA ASP A 81 5.16 7.20 -5.52
C ASP A 81 4.59 5.93 -4.86
N GLY A 82 3.52 6.04 -4.04
CA GLY A 82 2.91 4.89 -3.38
C GLY A 82 2.12 5.21 -2.12
N TYR A 83 1.84 4.15 -1.37
CA TYR A 83 1.09 4.23 -0.13
C TYR A 83 2.00 4.05 1.07
N TYR A 84 1.76 4.85 2.09
CA TYR A 84 2.55 4.92 3.30
C TYR A 84 1.65 4.71 4.52
N ILE A 85 2.21 4.04 5.52
CA ILE A 85 1.64 4.02 6.87
C ILE A 85 2.56 4.82 7.78
N THR A 86 1.99 5.82 8.45
CA THR A 86 2.66 6.61 9.48
C THR A 86 1.98 6.36 10.82
N TYR A 87 2.76 6.31 11.90
CA TYR A 87 2.25 6.10 13.25
C TYR A 87 2.54 7.29 14.14
N TYR A 88 1.53 7.71 14.90
CA TYR A 88 1.73 8.64 16.01
C TYR A 88 1.48 7.91 17.34
N LEU A 89 2.53 7.79 18.16
CA LEU A 89 2.51 7.04 19.41
C LEU A 89 3.11 7.87 20.56
N ASP A 90 2.28 8.51 21.38
CA ASP A 90 2.76 9.27 22.54
C ASP A 90 2.76 8.44 23.84
N ARG A 91 3.86 8.48 24.59
CA ARG A 91 4.07 7.73 25.84
C ARG A 91 3.71 8.52 27.09
N GLY A 92 3.41 9.81 26.99
CA GLY A 92 2.93 10.63 28.11
C GLY A 92 3.83 10.77 29.33
N LYS A 93 5.05 10.24 29.33
CA LYS A 93 6.00 10.32 30.46
C LYS A 93 7.48 10.24 30.06
N GLU A 94 7.85 10.77 28.90
CA GLU A 94 9.25 11.17 28.69
C GLU A 94 9.23 12.67 28.35
N GLY A 95 10.15 13.45 28.94
CA GLY A 95 10.15 14.91 28.86
C GLY A 95 10.01 15.41 27.43
N ALA A 96 9.52 16.64 27.25
CA ALA A 96 9.09 17.25 25.98
C ALA A 96 10.01 17.04 24.74
N GLU A 97 11.26 16.61 24.91
CA GLU A 97 12.21 16.26 23.84
C GLU A 97 12.22 14.78 23.40
N SER A 98 11.42 13.90 24.03
CA SER A 98 11.54 12.44 23.90
C SER A 98 10.23 11.70 23.66
N SER A 99 9.11 12.41 23.52
CA SER A 99 7.98 11.85 22.77
C SER A 99 8.50 11.62 21.35
N ARG A 100 9.02 10.42 21.09
CA ARG A 100 9.45 10.02 19.76
C ARG A 100 8.16 9.81 19.00
N ILE A 101 7.66 10.86 18.35
CA ILE A 101 6.92 10.60 17.14
C ILE A 101 7.85 9.72 16.31
N ARG A 102 7.42 8.53 15.94
CA ARG A 102 8.02 7.86 14.78
C ARG A 102 7.54 8.58 13.52
N ASN A 103 7.68 9.91 13.47
CA ASN A 103 7.34 10.70 12.29
C ASN A 103 8.25 10.29 11.13
N ASP A 104 9.45 9.80 11.46
CA ASP A 104 10.47 9.43 10.50
C ASP A 104 10.37 7.97 9.99
N ASP A 105 9.51 7.13 10.56
CA ASP A 105 9.33 5.73 10.11
C ASP A 105 8.07 5.57 9.24
N SER A 106 7.84 6.47 8.27
CA SER A 106 6.78 6.23 7.29
C SER A 106 7.12 4.98 6.47
N GLU A 107 6.32 3.92 6.59
CA GLU A 107 6.57 2.65 5.92
C GLU A 107 5.86 2.66 4.57
N LYS A 108 6.62 2.55 3.48
CA LYS A 108 6.04 2.35 2.15
C LYS A 108 5.49 0.92 2.03
N ILE A 109 4.17 0.79 1.95
CA ILE A 109 3.49 -0.52 1.93
C ILE A 109 3.13 -1.00 0.51
N ALA A 110 3.02 -0.07 -0.43
CA ALA A 110 2.61 -0.36 -1.80
C ALA A 110 3.08 0.72 -2.79
N PRO A 111 3.34 0.37 -4.06
CA PRO A 111 3.60 1.35 -5.11
C PRO A 111 2.30 2.03 -5.59
N ALA A 112 2.42 3.17 -6.27
CA ALA A 112 1.29 3.99 -6.73
C ALA A 112 0.32 3.27 -7.68
N GLY A 113 0.77 2.21 -8.36
CA GLY A 113 -0.09 1.37 -9.22
C GLY A 113 -1.07 0.48 -8.44
N THR A 114 -0.94 0.38 -7.11
CA THR A 114 -1.94 -0.30 -6.27
C THR A 114 -3.13 0.64 -6.08
N ARG A 115 -4.34 0.09 -5.95
CA ARG A 115 -5.55 0.88 -5.73
C ARG A 115 -6.09 0.53 -4.35
N ILE A 116 -5.97 1.47 -3.42
CA ILE A 116 -6.48 1.32 -2.05
C ILE A 116 -7.60 2.32 -1.84
N SER A 117 -8.76 1.83 -1.43
CA SER A 117 -9.93 2.63 -1.07
C SER A 117 -10.48 2.20 0.27
N TYR A 118 -11.30 3.03 0.89
CA TYR A 118 -12.08 2.64 2.05
C TYR A 118 -13.56 2.97 1.86
N THR A 119 -14.43 2.19 2.49
CA THR A 119 -15.86 2.45 2.56
C THR A 119 -16.22 2.72 4.01
N ASP A 120 -16.88 3.85 4.26
CA ASP A 120 -17.35 4.22 5.59
C ASP A 120 -18.69 3.56 5.94
N SER A 121 -19.14 3.76 7.18
CA SER A 121 -20.38 3.21 7.69
C SER A 121 -21.65 3.79 7.06
N THR A 122 -21.55 4.87 6.28
CA THR A 122 -22.65 5.42 5.48
C THR A 122 -22.78 4.73 4.12
N GLY A 123 -21.79 3.90 3.75
CA GLY A 123 -21.69 3.25 2.45
C GLY A 123 -20.92 4.08 1.41
N GLN A 124 -20.42 5.27 1.78
CA GLN A 124 -19.62 6.08 0.87
C GLN A 124 -18.21 5.50 0.73
N THR A 125 -17.73 5.42 -0.51
CA THR A 125 -16.39 4.91 -0.83
C THR A 125 -15.48 6.04 -1.25
N TYR A 126 -14.27 6.05 -0.69
CA TYR A 126 -13.23 7.04 -0.95
C TYR A 126 -12.00 6.33 -1.51
N ASN A 127 -11.58 6.78 -2.69
CA ASN A 127 -10.42 6.24 -3.38
C ASN A 127 -9.20 7.09 -3.00
N LEU A 128 -8.22 6.50 -2.31
CA LEU A 128 -7.10 7.31 -1.80
C LEU A 128 -6.19 7.88 -2.91
N TRP A 129 -6.26 7.33 -4.12
CA TRP A 129 -5.45 7.79 -5.25
C TRP A 129 -6.10 8.92 -6.07
N GLU A 130 -7.34 9.30 -5.76
CA GLU A 130 -8.10 10.29 -6.54
C GLU A 130 -9.07 11.10 -5.66
N GLY A 131 -9.33 12.34 -6.05
CA GLY A 131 -10.19 13.26 -5.29
C GLY A 131 -9.46 13.96 -4.13
N ASP A 132 -10.25 14.55 -3.24
CA ASP A 132 -9.73 15.47 -2.22
C ASP A 132 -9.19 14.76 -0.96
N ARG A 133 -9.49 13.47 -0.79
CA ARG A 133 -9.06 12.65 0.37
C ARG A 133 -8.05 11.61 -0.06
N ASN A 134 -6.78 11.92 0.11
CA ASN A 134 -5.67 11.01 -0.15
C ASN A 134 -5.25 10.16 1.06
N SER A 135 -5.87 10.36 2.23
CA SER A 135 -5.52 9.63 3.44
C SER A 135 -6.74 9.23 4.28
N ILE A 136 -6.51 8.28 5.17
CA ILE A 136 -7.44 7.89 6.23
C ILE A 136 -6.66 7.73 7.53
N ILE A 137 -7.23 8.27 8.61
CA ILE A 137 -6.66 8.21 9.96
C ILE A 137 -7.56 7.35 10.83
N LEU A 138 -6.99 6.30 11.41
CA LEU A 138 -7.69 5.35 12.25
C LEU A 138 -7.07 5.31 13.65
N THR A 139 -7.94 5.43 14.64
CA THR A 139 -7.61 5.41 16.06
C THR A 139 -8.52 4.44 16.81
N TYR A 140 -8.13 4.13 18.04
CA TYR A 140 -8.86 3.18 18.90
C TYR A 140 -9.29 3.86 20.19
N ASN A 141 -10.46 3.45 20.68
CA ASN A 141 -10.87 3.75 22.05
C ASN A 141 -10.03 2.89 23.00
N ARG A 142 -9.21 3.54 23.84
CA ARG A 142 -8.32 2.82 24.78
C ARG A 142 -9.06 1.93 25.79
N ALA A 143 -10.28 2.30 26.18
CA ALA A 143 -11.02 1.61 27.22
C ALA A 143 -11.68 0.33 26.71
N THR A 144 -12.20 0.37 25.48
CA THR A 144 -12.92 -0.77 24.87
C THR A 144 -12.08 -1.55 23.87
N GLY A 145 -11.03 -0.93 23.32
CA GLY A 145 -10.27 -1.44 22.19
C GLY A 145 -11.02 -1.38 20.86
N GLY A 146 -12.18 -0.71 20.81
CA GLY A 146 -12.97 -0.50 19.59
C GLY A 146 -12.40 0.60 18.69
N PHE A 147 -12.79 0.63 17.42
CA PHE A 147 -12.47 1.74 16.52
C PHE A 147 -13.24 3.00 16.90
N LEU A 148 -12.55 4.14 16.83
CA LEU A 148 -13.19 5.45 16.85
C LEU A 148 -13.65 5.85 15.43
N PRO A 149 -14.49 6.89 15.30
CA PRO A 149 -14.77 7.52 14.01
C PRO A 149 -13.51 7.84 13.21
N ILE A 150 -13.67 7.96 11.88
CA ILE A 150 -12.57 8.39 11.01
C ILE A 150 -12.15 9.80 11.42
N GLN A 151 -10.86 9.98 11.71
CA GLN A 151 -10.38 11.27 12.17
C GLN A 151 -10.24 12.26 11.01
N SER A 152 -10.66 13.51 11.22
CA SER A 152 -10.65 14.57 10.20
C SER A 152 -9.34 15.36 10.15
N ASN A 153 -8.61 15.43 11.26
CA ASN A 153 -7.40 16.22 11.41
C ASN A 153 -6.20 15.34 11.73
N GLU A 154 -5.06 15.69 11.14
CA GLU A 154 -3.75 15.21 11.58
C GLU A 154 -3.29 16.05 12.76
N TRP A 155 -3.04 15.41 13.88
CA TRP A 155 -2.57 16.10 15.08
C TRP A 155 -1.06 16.17 15.08
N GLU A 156 -0.53 17.39 15.13
CA GLU A 156 0.90 17.57 15.33
C GLU A 156 1.29 17.31 16.79
N GLN A 157 2.55 16.93 17.00
CA GLN A 157 3.04 16.62 18.34
C GLN A 157 2.96 17.78 19.31
N ASN A 158 3.33 18.98 18.86
CA ASN A 158 3.26 20.21 19.65
C ASN A 158 1.82 20.45 20.18
N GLN A 159 0.80 20.16 19.38
CA GLN A 159 -0.61 20.31 19.74
C GLN A 159 -1.03 19.26 20.76
N ILE A 160 -0.65 18.00 20.55
CA ILE A 160 -0.94 16.90 21.50
C ILE A 160 -0.26 17.17 22.84
N LEU A 161 1.02 17.57 22.84
CA LEU A 161 1.76 17.86 24.06
C LEU A 161 1.21 19.08 24.81
N ALA A 162 0.73 20.10 24.10
CA ALA A 162 0.10 21.26 24.72
C ALA A 162 -1.19 20.88 25.45
N VAL A 163 -2.07 20.10 24.81
CA VAL A 163 -3.32 19.62 25.43
C VAL A 163 -3.04 18.73 26.65
N LEU A 164 -2.09 17.80 26.53
CA LEU A 164 -1.69 16.94 27.64
C LEU A 164 -1.04 17.71 28.79
N GLY A 165 -0.26 18.76 28.49
CA GLY A 165 0.32 19.66 29.49
C GLY A 165 -0.73 20.42 30.29
N CYS A 166 -1.90 20.67 29.71
CA CYS A 166 -3.06 21.25 30.38
C CYS A 166 -3.88 20.22 31.18
N GLY A 167 -3.50 18.94 31.18
CA GLY A 167 -4.25 17.87 31.85
C GLY A 167 -5.54 17.48 31.12
N GLU A 168 -5.70 17.93 29.88
CA GLU A 168 -6.86 17.62 29.04
C GLU A 168 -6.63 16.32 28.24
N ASP A 169 -7.73 15.64 27.92
CA ASP A 169 -7.70 14.46 27.06
C ASP A 169 -7.39 14.85 25.62
N ILE A 170 -6.70 13.98 24.88
CA ILE A 170 -6.42 14.20 23.46
C ILE A 170 -7.73 14.38 22.69
N PRO A 171 -7.85 15.40 21.83
CA PRO A 171 -9.07 15.78 21.12
C PRO A 171 -9.37 14.85 19.92
N LEU A 172 -9.37 13.54 20.17
CA LEU A 172 -9.83 12.57 19.19
C LEU A 172 -11.34 12.70 19.01
N GLU A 173 -11.81 12.55 17.77
CA GLU A 173 -13.23 12.47 17.49
C GLU A 173 -13.80 11.19 18.08
N ARG A 174 -14.77 11.35 18.98
CA ARG A 174 -15.45 10.28 19.73
C ARG A 174 -16.97 10.28 19.55
N ASP A 175 -17.49 11.23 18.77
CA ASP A 175 -18.91 11.30 18.47
C ASP A 175 -19.34 10.08 17.66
N GLU A 176 -20.16 9.23 18.26
CA GLU A 176 -20.59 7.97 17.65
C GLU A 176 -21.50 8.16 16.42
N SER A 177 -22.01 9.39 16.20
CA SER A 177 -22.74 9.73 14.98
C SER A 177 -21.84 9.93 13.76
N LEU A 178 -20.54 10.15 13.98
CA LEU A 178 -19.57 10.29 12.89
C LEU A 178 -19.26 8.95 12.23
N PRO A 179 -18.95 8.96 10.92
CA PRO A 179 -18.70 7.73 10.18
C PRO A 179 -17.45 7.01 10.67
N TYR A 180 -17.52 5.68 10.74
CA TYR A 180 -16.36 4.83 10.98
C TYR A 180 -15.97 4.08 9.70
N CYS A 181 -14.72 3.66 9.60
CA CYS A 181 -14.26 2.85 8.47
C CYS A 181 -14.83 1.43 8.57
N GLN A 182 -15.63 1.01 7.60
CA GLN A 182 -16.23 -0.32 7.57
C GLN A 182 -15.34 -1.31 6.82
N THR A 183 -14.78 -0.89 5.68
CA THR A 183 -13.87 -1.73 4.89
C THR A 183 -12.72 -0.95 4.29
N ILE A 184 -11.57 -1.61 4.14
CA ILE A 184 -10.45 -1.16 3.31
C ILE A 184 -10.27 -2.18 2.19
N THR A 185 -10.33 -1.70 0.95
CA THR A 185 -10.22 -2.53 -0.25
C THR A 185 -8.87 -2.27 -0.92
N VAL A 186 -8.10 -3.33 -1.15
CA VAL A 186 -6.79 -3.29 -1.83
C VAL A 186 -6.89 -4.05 -3.14
N ARG A 187 -6.63 -3.37 -4.27
CA ARG A 187 -6.71 -3.93 -5.62
C ARG A 187 -5.40 -3.74 -6.38
N GLY A 188 -5.08 -4.73 -7.23
CA GLY A 188 -3.93 -4.70 -8.12
C GLY A 188 -4.02 -5.80 -9.17
N GLY A 189 -4.11 -5.41 -10.44
CA GLY A 189 -4.42 -6.34 -11.53
C GLY A 189 -5.77 -7.03 -11.29
N MET A 190 -5.80 -8.37 -11.37
CA MET A 190 -7.01 -9.18 -11.14
C MET A 190 -7.21 -9.59 -9.67
N ARG A 191 -6.38 -9.11 -8.74
CA ARG A 191 -6.46 -9.50 -7.31
C ARG A 191 -7.09 -8.40 -6.48
N THR A 192 -8.07 -8.79 -5.67
CA THR A 192 -8.72 -7.92 -4.70
C THR A 192 -8.69 -8.56 -3.31
N ARG A 193 -8.34 -7.76 -2.31
CA ARG A 193 -8.44 -8.12 -0.89
C ARG A 193 -9.30 -7.06 -0.19
N VAL A 194 -10.19 -7.52 0.68
CA VAL A 194 -11.04 -6.65 1.49
C VAL A 194 -10.75 -6.92 2.96
N ILE A 195 -10.39 -5.87 3.68
CA ILE A 195 -10.25 -5.86 5.13
C ILE A 195 -11.56 -5.29 5.68
N THR A 196 -12.32 -6.09 6.41
CA THR A 196 -13.56 -5.65 7.06
C THR A 196 -13.29 -5.39 8.53
N LEU A 197 -13.60 -4.17 8.98
CA LEU A 197 -13.35 -3.70 10.33
C LEU A 197 -14.60 -3.90 11.19
N ASN A 198 -14.41 -4.36 12.42
CA ASN A 198 -15.47 -4.46 13.42
C ASN A 198 -15.31 -3.31 14.42
N LYS A 199 -16.24 -2.34 14.36
CA LYS A 199 -16.24 -1.12 15.18
C LYS A 199 -16.03 -1.44 16.65
N ASP A 200 -16.88 -2.28 17.23
CA ASP A 200 -16.94 -2.46 18.68
C ASP A 200 -15.71 -3.16 19.25
N THR A 201 -15.20 -4.16 18.52
CA THR A 201 -14.09 -4.98 18.99
C THR A 201 -12.73 -4.46 18.56
N GLY A 202 -12.66 -3.53 17.61
CA GLY A 202 -11.41 -3.08 16.98
C GLY A 202 -10.63 -4.19 16.26
N LYS A 203 -11.31 -5.29 15.91
CA LYS A 203 -10.75 -6.40 15.14
C LYS A 203 -11.06 -6.22 13.67
N TYR A 204 -10.37 -6.99 12.83
CA TYR A 204 -10.65 -7.02 11.40
C TYR A 204 -10.66 -8.47 10.88
N THR A 205 -11.27 -8.67 9.71
CA THR A 205 -11.18 -9.91 8.93
C THR A 205 -10.72 -9.60 7.52
N VAL A 206 -9.99 -10.52 6.90
CA VAL A 206 -9.46 -10.34 5.54
C VAL A 206 -10.09 -11.39 4.63
N ARG A 207 -10.65 -10.95 3.50
CA ARG A 207 -11.21 -11.83 2.46
C ARG A 207 -10.54 -11.54 1.12
N ALA A 208 -10.32 -12.60 0.34
CA ALA A 208 -10.01 -12.46 -1.09
C ALA A 208 -11.31 -12.41 -1.87
N GLN A 209 -11.32 -11.60 -2.95
CA GLN A 209 -12.38 -11.55 -3.94
C GLN A 209 -11.82 -11.92 -5.31
#